data_AF-A0AAU3D3C3-F1
#
_entry.id   AF-A0AAU3D3C3-F1
#
_cell.length_a   1.000
_cell.length_b   1.000
_cell.length_c   1.000
_cell.angle_alpha   90.00
_cell.angle_beta   90.00
_cell.angle_gamma   90.00
#
_symmetry.space_group_name_H-M   'P 1'
#
loop_
_entity.id
_entity.type
_entity.pdbx_description
1 polymer ?
#
loop_
_entity_poly.entity_id
_entity_poly.type
_entity_poly.pdbx_seq_one_letter_code
_entity_poly.pdbx_strand_id
1 'polypeptide(L)'
;MDGVTMTGEDQISETQRRLEILQSQHDPVHPDVIQLRTDLAELTGEQGDLREAARLYQQLGDDLRNHLGLDSRTLDAYEGMARWIGARGRA
;
A
#
# COMPACT_ATOMS: atom_id res chain seq x y z
N MET A 1 15.25 28.54 -4.78
CA MET A 1 14.88 27.13 -5.00
C MET A 1 14.01 26.76 -3.82
N ASP A 2 12.72 27.08 -3.93
CA ASP A 2 11.75 26.86 -2.86
C ASP A 2 11.50 25.36 -2.75
N GLY A 3 12.09 24.75 -1.71
CA GLY A 3 11.77 23.40 -1.30
C GLY A 3 10.36 23.38 -0.76
N VAL A 4 9.37 23.25 -1.66
CA VAL A 4 8.04 22.82 -1.27
C VAL A 4 8.23 21.40 -0.72
N THR A 5 8.26 21.29 0.59
CA THR A 5 8.03 20.01 1.26
C THR A 5 6.63 19.56 0.83
N MET A 6 6.56 18.66 -0.16
CA MET A 6 5.35 17.92 -0.48
C MET A 6 4.80 17.37 0.83
N THR A 7 3.55 17.72 1.14
CA THR A 7 2.89 17.20 2.33
C THR A 7 2.64 15.71 2.18
N GLY A 8 2.41 14.98 3.28
CA GLY A 8 2.11 13.55 3.21
C GLY A 8 0.89 13.23 2.34
N GLU A 9 -0.11 14.13 2.31
CA GLU A 9 -1.29 14.04 1.45
C GLU A 9 -0.95 14.20 -0.04
N ASP A 10 -0.03 15.12 -0.37
CA ASP A 10 0.47 15.28 -1.73
C ASP A 10 1.23 14.02 -2.18
N GLN A 11 2.00 13.41 -1.28
CA GLN A 11 2.75 12.19 -1.55
C GLN A 11 1.83 10.98 -1.78
N ILE A 12 0.75 10.84 -1.00
CA ILE A 12 -0.28 9.82 -1.20
C ILE A 12 -0.94 10.00 -2.57
N SER A 13 -1.32 11.23 -2.92
CA SER A 13 -2.00 11.54 -4.19
C SER A 13 -1.11 11.24 -5.40
N GLU A 14 0.17 11.60 -5.34
CA GLU A 14 1.13 11.30 -6.40
C GLU A 14 1.38 9.80 -6.52
N THR A 15 1.49 9.10 -5.40
CA THR A 15 1.66 7.64 -5.37
C THR A 15 0.46 6.92 -5.98
N GLN A 16 -0.76 7.34 -5.65
CA GLN A 16 -2.00 6.81 -6.25
C GLN A 16 -2.04 7.04 -7.76
N ARG A 17 -1.70 8.25 -8.22
CA ARG A 17 -1.70 8.56 -9.65
C ARG A 17 -0.69 7.72 -10.42
N ARG A 18 0.51 7.54 -9.87
CA ARG A 18 1.52 6.65 -10.46
C ARG A 18 1.05 5.20 -10.48
N LEU A 19 0.35 4.77 -9.43
CA LEU A 19 -0.19 3.42 -9.32
C LEU A 19 -1.24 3.13 -10.39
N GLU A 20 -2.16 4.06 -10.64
CA GLU A 20 -3.18 3.92 -11.69
C GLU A 20 -2.55 3.73 -13.08
N ILE A 21 -1.52 4.51 -13.40
CA ILE A 21 -0.80 4.40 -14.67
C ILE A 21 -0.12 3.03 -14.79
N LEU A 22 0.52 2.57 -13.72
CA LEU A 22 1.28 1.33 -13.72
C LEU A 22 0.37 0.09 -13.77
N GLN A 23 -0.75 0.10 -13.04
CA GLN A 23 -1.77 -0.95 -13.07
C GLN A 23 -2.47 -1.06 -14.42
N SER A 24 -2.53 0.04 -15.18
CA SER A 24 -3.08 0.01 -16.55
C SER A 24 -2.13 -0.68 -17.55
N GLN A 25 -0.85 -0.79 -17.23
CA GLN A 25 0.19 -1.33 -18.12
C GLN A 25 0.67 -2.72 -17.71
N HIS A 26 0.55 -3.05 -16.43
CA HIS A 26 1.09 -4.27 -15.84
C HIS A 26 0.05 -5.05 -15.06
N ASP A 27 0.28 -6.35 -14.94
CA ASP A 27 -0.54 -7.22 -14.10
C ASP A 27 -0.47 -6.79 -12.61
N PRO A 28 -1.55 -6.96 -11.82
CA PRO A 28 -1.55 -6.66 -10.39
C PRO A 28 -0.42 -7.31 -9.57
N VAL A 29 0.16 -8.42 -10.06
CA VAL A 29 1.28 -9.11 -9.41
C VAL A 29 2.66 -8.71 -9.92
N HIS A 30 2.73 -7.70 -10.79
CA HIS A 30 3.99 -7.13 -11.24
C HIS A 30 4.75 -6.51 -10.05
N PRO A 31 6.07 -6.77 -9.89
CA PRO A 31 6.84 -6.30 -8.74
C PRO A 31 6.69 -4.80 -8.46
N ASP A 32 6.74 -3.96 -9.50
CA ASP A 32 6.60 -2.51 -9.34
C ASP A 32 5.20 -2.09 -8.87
N VAL A 33 4.15 -2.81 -9.29
CA VAL A 33 2.76 -2.56 -8.84
C VAL A 33 2.63 -2.96 -7.39
N ILE A 34 3.18 -4.09 -6.99
CA ILE A 34 3.20 -4.56 -5.61
C ILE A 34 3.92 -3.55 -4.72
N GLN A 35 5.13 -3.15 -5.10
CA GLN A 35 5.93 -2.20 -4.31
C GLN A 35 5.18 -0.88 -4.11
N LEU A 36 4.59 -0.34 -5.16
CA LEU A 36 3.90 0.94 -5.09
C LEU A 36 2.60 0.88 -4.25
N ARG A 37 1.93 -0.29 -4.23
CA ARG A 37 0.77 -0.52 -3.34
C ARG A 37 1.18 -0.65 -1.88
N THR A 38 2.29 -1.31 -1.61
CA THR A 38 2.90 -1.39 -0.28
C THR A 38 3.27 0.02 0.21
N ASP A 39 3.97 0.79 -0.60
CA ASP A 39 4.38 2.17 -0.26
C ASP A 39 3.17 3.06 0.02
N LEU A 40 2.10 2.95 -0.78
CA LEU A 40 0.85 3.67 -0.54
C LEU A 40 0.25 3.32 0.83
N ALA A 41 0.17 2.01 1.15
CA ALA A 41 -0.37 1.55 2.41
C ALA A 41 0.48 2.00 3.62
N GLU A 42 1.80 1.99 3.49
CA GLU A 42 2.70 2.54 4.51
C GLU A 42 2.46 4.03 4.74
N LEU A 43 2.52 4.83 3.69
CA LEU A 43 2.32 6.27 3.77
C LEU A 43 0.98 6.63 4.40
N THR A 44 -0.10 5.94 4.00
CA THR A 44 -1.43 6.15 4.59
C THR A 44 -1.44 5.89 6.10
N GLY A 45 -0.78 4.84 6.57
CA GLY A 45 -0.71 4.54 7.99
C GLY A 45 0.19 5.51 8.77
N GLU A 46 1.29 5.94 8.16
CA GLU A 46 2.19 6.96 8.72
C GLU A 46 1.51 8.33 8.87
N GLN A 47 0.57 8.67 7.98
CA GLN A 47 -0.29 9.85 8.10
C GLN A 47 -1.40 9.69 9.16
N GLY A 48 -1.51 8.53 9.80
CA GLY A 48 -2.44 8.27 10.90
C GLY A 48 -3.74 7.57 10.51
N ASP A 49 -3.99 7.32 9.22
CA ASP A 49 -5.14 6.52 8.79
C ASP A 49 -4.83 5.02 8.81
N LEU A 50 -4.69 4.49 10.03
CA LEU A 50 -4.38 3.08 10.29
C LEU A 50 -5.43 2.13 9.69
N ARG A 51 -6.68 2.58 9.56
CA ARG A 51 -7.76 1.75 9.00
C ARG A 51 -7.60 1.62 7.49
N GLU A 52 -7.35 2.73 6.82
CA GLU A 52 -7.17 2.71 5.37
C GLU A 52 -5.88 1.98 4.98
N ALA A 53 -4.80 2.16 5.74
CA ALA A 53 -3.56 1.40 5.56
C ALA A 53 -3.78 -0.12 5.63
N ALA A 54 -4.53 -0.59 6.65
CA ALA A 54 -4.88 -2.00 6.77
C ALA A 54 -5.76 -2.49 5.59
N ARG A 55 -6.69 -1.64 5.13
CA ARG A 55 -7.56 -1.95 3.99
C ARG A 55 -6.77 -2.11 2.69
N LEU A 56 -5.81 -1.22 2.44
CA LEU A 56 -4.93 -1.26 1.26
C LEU A 56 -4.09 -2.54 1.24
N TYR A 57 -3.52 -2.91 2.39
CA TYR A 57 -2.80 -4.18 2.55
C TYR A 57 -3.69 -5.40 2.35
N GLN A 58 -4.92 -5.38 2.86
CA GLN A 58 -5.87 -6.46 2.62
C GLN A 58 -6.17 -6.64 1.13
N GLN A 59 -6.41 -5.55 0.40
CA GLN A 59 -6.65 -5.60 -1.04
C GLN A 59 -5.45 -6.15 -1.80
N LEU A 60 -4.23 -5.73 -1.42
CA LEU A 60 -3.00 -6.26 -2.00
C LEU A 60 -2.87 -7.78 -1.76
N GLY A 61 -3.08 -8.21 -0.52
CA GLY A 61 -3.02 -9.63 -0.16
C GLY A 61 -4.08 -10.47 -0.89
N ASP A 62 -5.31 -9.97 -1.02
CA ASP A 62 -6.37 -10.68 -1.74
C ASP A 62 -6.07 -10.82 -3.24
N ASP A 63 -5.55 -9.77 -3.88
CA ASP A 63 -5.15 -9.82 -5.29
C ASP A 63 -3.98 -10.79 -5.51
N LEU A 64 -2.96 -10.73 -4.65
CA LEU A 64 -1.82 -11.66 -4.70
C LEU A 64 -2.26 -13.10 -4.46
N ARG A 65 -3.16 -13.34 -3.50
CA ARG A 65 -3.72 -14.66 -3.23
C ARG A 65 -4.48 -15.20 -4.44
N ASN A 66 -5.24 -14.37 -5.13
CA ASN A 66 -6.04 -14.80 -6.29
C ASN A 66 -5.18 -15.20 -7.49
N HIS A 67 -4.03 -14.55 -7.69
CA HIS A 67 -3.16 -14.80 -8.85
C HIS A 67 -2.02 -15.78 -8.57
N LEU A 68 -1.46 -15.76 -7.35
CA LEU A 68 -0.26 -16.51 -6.95
C LEU A 68 -0.54 -17.57 -5.88
N GLY A 69 -1.69 -17.51 -5.21
CA GLY A 69 -1.97 -18.34 -4.04
C GLY A 69 -1.28 -17.83 -2.77
N LEU A 70 -1.04 -18.74 -1.82
CA LEU A 70 -0.35 -18.45 -0.55
C LEU A 70 1.17 -18.38 -0.75
N ASP A 71 1.61 -17.40 -1.55
CA ASP A 71 3.02 -17.07 -1.79
C ASP A 71 3.57 -16.15 -0.67
N SER A 72 4.89 -15.99 -0.60
CA SER A 72 5.52 -15.12 0.42
C SER A 72 4.99 -13.68 0.37
N ARG A 73 4.79 -13.15 -0.84
CA ARG A 73 4.27 -11.78 -1.05
C ARG A 73 2.85 -11.61 -0.51
N THR A 74 2.03 -12.66 -0.60
CA THR A 74 0.69 -12.68 -0.03
C THR A 74 0.76 -12.60 1.50
N LEU A 75 1.71 -13.32 2.11
CA LEU A 75 1.94 -13.28 3.56
C LEU A 75 2.44 -11.91 4.01
N ASP A 76 3.39 -11.31 3.28
CA ASP A 76 3.94 -9.99 3.58
C ASP A 76 2.83 -8.91 3.59
N ALA A 77 1.91 -8.97 2.63
CA ALA A 77 0.77 -8.06 2.58
C ALA A 77 -0.16 -8.21 3.79
N TYR A 78 -0.48 -9.45 4.20
CA TYR A 78 -1.29 -9.68 5.39
C TYR A 78 -0.56 -9.34 6.70
N GLU A 79 0.76 -9.47 6.75
CA GLU A 79 1.57 -8.99 7.87
C GLU A 79 1.48 -7.46 7.99
N GLY A 80 1.61 -6.73 6.87
CA GLY A 80 1.41 -5.28 6.82
C GLY A 80 0.01 -4.86 7.32
N MET A 81 -1.03 -5.59 6.92
CA MET A 81 -2.39 -5.41 7.44
C MET A 81 -2.45 -5.60 8.96
N ALA A 82 -1.90 -6.71 9.47
CA ALA A 82 -1.92 -7.02 10.89
C ALA A 82 -1.17 -5.96 11.72
N ARG A 83 -0.06 -5.44 11.20
CA ARG A 83 0.72 -4.38 11.84
C ARG A 83 -0.10 -3.10 12.03
N TRP A 84 -0.81 -2.63 11.00
CA TRP A 84 -1.63 -1.43 11.11
C TRP A 84 -2.89 -1.62 11.96
N ILE A 85 -3.50 -2.82 11.94
CA ILE A 85 -4.58 -3.16 12.87
C ILE A 85 -4.07 -3.15 14.32
N GLY A 86 -2.90 -3.71 14.59
CA GLY A 86 -2.30 -3.75 15.93
C GLY A 86 -1.90 -2.37 16.46
N ALA A 87 -1.44 -1.48 15.57
CA ALA A 87 -1.15 -0.08 15.92
C ALA A 87 -2.39 0.67 16.46
N ARG A 88 -3.58 0.29 15.99
CA ARG A 88 -4.86 0.88 16.40
C ARG A 88 -5.19 0.70 17.88
N GLY A 89 -4.61 -0.33 18.53
CA GLY A 89 -4.79 -0.61 19.97
C GLY A 89 -3.77 0.09 20.87
N ARG A 90 -2.81 0.84 20.32
CA ARG A 90 -1.76 1.54 21.07
C ARG A 90 -1.98 3.07 21.16
N ALA A 91 -3.11 3.56 20.68
CA ALA A 91 -3.53 4.97 20.76
C ALA A 91 -4.43 5.22 21.97
#